data_AF-A0A7W4BK15-F1
#
_entry.id   AF-A0A7W4BK15-F1
#
_cell.length_a   1.000
_cell.length_b   1.000
_cell.length_c   1.000
_cell.angle_alpha   90.00
_cell.angle_beta   90.00
_cell.angle_gamma   90.00
#
_symmetry.space_group_name_H-M   'P 1'
#
loop_
_entity.id
_entity.type
_entity.pdbx_description
1 polymer ?
#
loop_
_entity_poly.entity_id
_entity_poly.type
_entity_poly.pdbx_seq_one_letter_code
_entity_poly.pdbx_strand_id
1 'polypeptide(L)'
;MFAIRITNKQDNGIGHLMRMKHLASALKQHQLGVHIILDDLCQFSQTLYADFKVADVHWQNYEEDALLTINYMHQNSLSHLIVDSYTLPHEYEQLIKKSGFTLTVIDDNERQHTCDFLIDYKWVGPNTKSRYESLVPTDCVRLLGPNYCILDPTYRTVEKHSSESDLPVRVLFSLGGGGDLFILKRIFDGLPRAIQANVLFDIVVGPYATNKDTMYAIGQEFPNINILENVTCLKEYYERASLFVGALGTSFYECAATKTPAITFSLEDNQTNDIDILEWLGHYLHINDVSIDDFLRLGELIDIALSQLPRLQLLVAKRKVSVDGEGARRIAKALVGEKISTNCFAIAEQHCEVKTELTDNLVVCQVDDTHINSYLSARNLPSNSVRMTVQNAIKPLEHYLWWFNQSRFNFVITEREGSRQSQSLYIWHNLYKDKYLYGGWFSCNQDLSLPIAMIALQWQLEFCKASHPNAIWLAVIHKDNKFVNLLNSYMGFVAIPIHSKEYKVTQQLFPLADEQFNFVMWDPNAQ
;
A
#
# COMPACT_ATOMS: atom_id res chain seq x y z
N MET A 1 -22.47 30.64 -4.97
CA MET A 1 -22.65 30.01 -3.64
C MET A 1 -22.84 28.52 -3.85
N PHE A 2 -22.37 27.70 -2.91
CA PHE A 2 -22.29 26.25 -3.05
C PHE A 2 -23.25 25.53 -2.10
N ALA A 3 -23.81 24.41 -2.55
CA ALA A 3 -24.36 23.38 -1.68
C ALA A 3 -23.53 22.10 -1.81
N ILE A 4 -23.42 21.35 -0.72
CA ILE A 4 -22.85 20.01 -0.71
C ILE A 4 -23.93 19.02 -0.24
N ARG A 5 -24.28 18.05 -1.08
CA ARG A 5 -25.19 16.94 -0.76
C ARG A 5 -24.37 15.71 -0.40
N ILE A 6 -24.59 15.17 0.80
CA ILE A 6 -23.98 13.91 1.27
C ILE A 6 -25.11 12.98 1.71
N THR A 7 -25.06 11.71 1.30
CA THR A 7 -26.05 10.70 1.73
C THR A 7 -25.46 9.65 2.67
N ASN A 8 -26.21 9.24 3.68
CA ASN A 8 -25.76 8.28 4.69
C ASN A 8 -26.32 6.86 4.55
N LYS A 9 -27.34 6.62 3.72
CA LYS A 9 -28.09 5.33 3.66
C LYS A 9 -27.25 4.05 3.46
N GLN A 10 -25.97 4.14 3.10
CA GLN A 10 -25.08 2.99 2.89
C GLN A 10 -23.68 3.15 3.52
N ASP A 11 -23.35 4.29 4.15
CA ASP A 11 -22.02 4.50 4.76
C ASP A 11 -22.11 4.25 6.27
N ASN A 12 -21.43 3.22 6.77
CA ASN A 12 -21.25 2.97 8.21
C ASN A 12 -20.12 3.83 8.81
N GLY A 13 -19.63 4.82 8.08
CA GLY A 13 -18.55 5.72 8.45
C GLY A 13 -18.91 7.20 8.42
N ILE A 14 -17.92 8.03 8.76
CA ILE A 14 -18.00 9.50 8.67
C ILE A 14 -17.16 10.04 7.50
N GLY A 15 -16.75 9.16 6.58
CA GLY A 15 -15.75 9.44 5.55
C GLY A 15 -16.20 10.55 4.60
N HIS A 16 -17.39 10.40 4.01
CA HIS A 16 -17.99 11.41 3.12
C HIS A 16 -18.13 12.77 3.81
N LEU A 17 -18.66 12.79 5.03
CA LEU A 17 -18.85 14.02 5.80
C LEU A 17 -17.50 14.72 6.08
N MET A 18 -16.49 13.98 6.53
CA MET A 18 -15.18 14.56 6.87
C MET A 18 -14.48 15.13 5.63
N ARG A 19 -14.41 14.38 4.52
CA ARG A 19 -13.81 14.91 3.29
C ARG A 19 -14.57 16.13 2.77
N MET A 20 -15.89 16.09 2.78
CA MET A 20 -16.70 17.23 2.35
C MET A 20 -16.58 18.44 3.28
N LYS A 21 -16.42 18.25 4.59
CA LYS A 21 -16.13 19.33 5.55
C LYS A 21 -14.83 20.06 5.18
N HIS A 22 -13.78 19.34 4.81
CA HIS A 22 -12.51 19.95 4.42
C HIS A 22 -12.61 20.71 3.10
N LEU A 23 -13.33 20.15 2.11
CA LEU A 23 -13.61 20.85 0.86
C LEU A 23 -14.46 22.12 1.08
N ALA A 24 -15.50 22.03 1.91
CA ALA A 24 -16.35 23.17 2.29
C ALA A 24 -15.54 24.27 2.97
N SER A 25 -14.60 23.90 3.84
CA SER A 25 -13.69 24.83 4.51
C SER A 25 -12.77 25.54 3.52
N ALA A 26 -12.26 24.83 2.51
CA ALA A 26 -11.45 25.42 1.44
C ALA A 26 -12.27 26.39 0.57
N LEU A 27 -13.52 26.06 0.23
CA LEU A 27 -14.42 26.96 -0.51
C LEU A 27 -14.74 28.24 0.28
N LYS A 28 -14.94 28.15 1.60
CA LYS A 28 -15.16 29.33 2.47
C LYS A 28 -13.97 30.30 2.48
N GLN A 29 -12.74 29.82 2.29
CA GLN A 29 -11.56 30.69 2.19
C GLN A 29 -11.59 31.62 0.98
N HIS A 30 -12.38 31.29 -0.05
CA HIS A 30 -12.66 32.16 -1.20
C HIS A 30 -13.86 33.11 -0.96
N GLN A 31 -14.28 33.31 0.29
CA GLN A 31 -15.41 34.18 0.69
C GLN A 31 -16.75 33.74 0.09
N LEU A 32 -16.90 32.46 -0.21
CA LEU A 32 -18.11 31.87 -0.75
C LEU A 32 -18.98 31.27 0.36
N GLY A 33 -20.29 31.49 0.26
CA GLY A 33 -21.27 30.78 1.08
C GLY A 33 -21.35 29.31 0.68
N VAL A 34 -21.25 28.42 1.67
CA VAL A 34 -21.38 26.96 1.52
C VAL A 34 -22.45 26.45 2.46
N HIS A 35 -23.45 25.76 1.92
CA HIS A 35 -24.47 25.05 2.68
C HIS A 35 -24.23 23.55 2.58
N ILE A 36 -24.57 22.80 3.64
CA ILE A 36 -24.50 21.33 3.63
C ILE A 36 -25.93 20.78 3.68
N ILE A 37 -26.23 19.80 2.84
CA ILE A 37 -27.51 19.10 2.75
C ILE A 37 -27.26 17.64 3.13
N LEU A 38 -27.72 17.25 4.31
CA LEU A 38 -27.56 15.91 4.88
C LEU A 38 -28.92 15.22 4.94
N ASP A 39 -28.91 13.90 4.85
CA ASP A 39 -30.02 13.07 5.34
C ASP A 39 -29.74 12.65 6.78
N ASP A 40 -30.80 12.60 7.58
CA ASP A 40 -30.80 12.05 8.94
C ASP A 40 -29.72 12.67 9.86
N LEU A 41 -29.80 14.00 10.09
CA LEU A 41 -28.83 14.75 10.91
C LEU A 41 -28.53 14.16 12.28
N CYS A 42 -29.46 13.40 12.85
CA CYS A 42 -29.36 12.79 14.17
C CYS A 42 -28.22 11.77 14.29
N GLN A 43 -27.67 11.28 13.18
CA GLN A 43 -26.59 10.29 13.18
C GLN A 43 -25.21 10.91 13.38
N PHE A 44 -25.09 12.24 13.28
CA PHE A 44 -23.82 12.96 13.35
C PHE A 44 -23.76 13.93 14.52
N SER A 45 -22.58 14.03 15.13
CA SER A 45 -22.32 15.08 16.12
C SER A 45 -22.43 16.46 15.47
N GLN A 46 -23.19 17.37 16.11
CA GLN A 46 -23.37 18.75 15.66
C GLN A 46 -22.04 19.51 15.51
N THR A 47 -21.00 19.11 16.25
CA THR A 47 -19.67 19.73 16.16
C THR A 47 -19.00 19.51 14.80
N LEU A 48 -19.41 18.51 14.02
CA LEU A 48 -18.81 18.23 12.72
C LEU A 48 -19.19 19.26 11.65
N TYR A 49 -20.37 19.89 11.78
CA TYR A 49 -20.93 20.79 10.78
C TYR A 49 -21.36 22.16 11.35
N ALA A 50 -21.00 22.47 12.60
CA ALA A 50 -21.36 23.73 13.28
C ALA A 50 -20.95 25.01 12.52
N ASP A 51 -19.90 24.94 11.70
CA ASP A 51 -19.40 26.07 10.92
C ASP A 51 -20.20 26.35 9.62
N PHE A 52 -21.23 25.55 9.34
CA PHE A 52 -21.98 25.58 8.09
C PHE A 52 -23.48 25.72 8.33
N LYS A 53 -24.17 26.35 7.37
CA LYS A 53 -25.63 26.27 7.32
C LYS A 53 -26.01 24.88 6.82
N VAL A 54 -26.76 24.14 7.63
CA VAL A 54 -27.12 22.76 7.32
C VAL A 54 -28.63 22.64 7.08
N ALA A 55 -29.00 21.84 6.08
CA ALA A 55 -30.35 21.41 5.81
C ALA A 55 -30.47 19.92 6.01
N ASP A 56 -31.57 19.51 6.64
CA ASP A 56 -31.94 18.11 6.81
C ASP A 56 -32.96 17.74 5.73
N VAL A 57 -32.66 16.73 4.93
CA VAL A 57 -33.51 16.27 3.83
C VAL A 57 -33.85 14.81 4.04
N HIS A 58 -35.14 14.55 4.23
CA HIS A 58 -35.69 13.20 4.31
C HIS A 58 -36.35 12.86 2.99
N TRP A 59 -36.01 11.70 2.42
CA TRP A 59 -36.40 11.33 1.06
C TRP A 59 -36.64 9.81 0.94
N GLN A 60 -37.62 9.44 0.12
CA GLN A 60 -37.97 8.04 -0.16
C GLN A 60 -37.30 7.50 -1.42
N ASN A 61 -37.14 8.35 -2.45
CA ASN A 61 -36.47 8.02 -3.72
C ASN A 61 -35.63 9.20 -4.24
N TYR A 62 -34.79 8.94 -5.24
CA TYR A 62 -33.85 9.94 -5.73
C TYR A 62 -34.56 11.10 -6.45
N GLU A 63 -35.74 10.87 -7.05
CA GLU A 63 -36.53 11.94 -7.68
C GLU A 63 -37.02 12.97 -6.65
N GLU A 64 -37.48 12.49 -5.50
CA GLU A 64 -37.89 13.34 -4.37
C GLU A 64 -36.69 14.11 -3.80
N ASP A 65 -35.55 13.45 -3.57
CA ASP A 65 -34.32 14.12 -3.11
C ASP A 65 -33.88 15.22 -4.08
N ALA A 66 -33.95 14.96 -5.39
CA ALA A 66 -33.57 15.93 -6.41
C ALA A 66 -34.47 17.17 -6.33
N LEU A 67 -35.79 16.98 -6.24
CA LEU A 67 -36.75 18.08 -6.12
C LEU A 67 -36.54 18.90 -4.85
N LEU A 68 -36.33 18.24 -3.70
CA LEU A 68 -36.05 18.91 -2.43
C LEU A 68 -34.75 19.72 -2.49
N THR A 69 -33.70 19.13 -3.06
CA THR A 69 -32.39 19.77 -3.24
C THR A 69 -32.50 20.97 -4.18
N ILE A 70 -33.15 20.83 -5.34
CA ILE A 70 -33.39 21.91 -6.32
C ILE A 70 -34.15 23.08 -5.66
N ASN A 71 -35.23 22.79 -4.95
CA ASN A 71 -36.03 23.80 -4.25
C ASN A 71 -35.21 24.53 -3.19
N TYR A 72 -34.44 23.79 -2.39
CA TYR A 72 -33.55 24.37 -1.39
C TYR A 72 -32.49 25.29 -2.03
N MET A 73 -31.90 24.85 -3.15
CA MET A 73 -30.91 25.64 -3.89
C MET A 73 -31.51 26.96 -4.40
N HIS A 74 -32.68 26.95 -5.02
CA HIS A 74 -33.35 28.16 -5.48
C HIS A 74 -33.70 29.11 -4.33
N GLN A 75 -34.28 28.60 -3.24
CA GLN A 75 -34.65 29.40 -2.06
C GLN A 75 -33.46 30.11 -1.41
N ASN A 76 -32.26 29.51 -1.51
CA ASN A 76 -31.04 30.04 -0.93
C ASN A 76 -30.10 30.68 -1.97
N SER A 77 -30.57 30.88 -3.21
CA SER A 77 -29.78 31.48 -4.31
C SER A 77 -28.43 30.76 -4.57
N LEU A 78 -28.41 29.45 -4.36
CA LEU A 78 -27.24 28.61 -4.62
C LEU A 78 -27.16 28.29 -6.12
N SER A 79 -25.95 28.17 -6.65
CA SER A 79 -25.71 28.02 -8.10
C SER A 79 -24.95 26.74 -8.47
N HIS A 80 -24.28 26.13 -7.49
CA HIS A 80 -23.38 25.01 -7.69
C HIS A 80 -23.66 23.93 -6.63
N LEU A 81 -23.96 22.71 -7.06
CA LEU A 81 -24.16 21.55 -6.20
C LEU A 81 -22.93 20.64 -6.28
N ILE A 82 -22.42 20.22 -5.14
CA ILE A 82 -21.41 19.17 -5.01
C ILE A 82 -22.11 17.95 -4.42
N VAL A 83 -21.99 16.79 -5.05
CA VAL A 83 -22.62 15.55 -4.62
C VAL A 83 -21.56 14.53 -4.25
N ASP A 84 -21.66 14.00 -3.04
CA ASP A 84 -20.83 12.91 -2.54
C ASP A 84 -21.72 11.78 -2.02
N SER A 85 -22.00 10.80 -2.89
CA SER A 85 -22.98 9.75 -2.61
C SER A 85 -22.78 8.50 -3.47
N TYR A 86 -22.83 7.33 -2.83
CA TYR A 86 -22.94 6.04 -3.52
C TYR A 86 -24.38 5.68 -3.92
N THR A 87 -25.38 6.33 -3.32
CA THR A 87 -26.79 5.96 -3.46
C THR A 87 -27.55 6.78 -4.49
N LEU A 88 -27.09 8.01 -4.77
CA LEU A 88 -27.69 8.85 -5.79
C LEU A 88 -27.23 8.39 -7.18
N PRO A 89 -28.17 8.02 -8.07
CA PRO A 89 -27.83 7.45 -9.38
C PRO A 89 -27.63 8.54 -10.44
N HIS A 90 -27.21 8.12 -11.64
CA HIS A 90 -26.98 9.00 -12.78
C HIS A 90 -28.23 9.85 -13.15
N GLU A 91 -29.43 9.31 -12.99
CA GLU A 91 -30.70 9.97 -13.26
C GLU A 91 -30.94 11.18 -12.33
N TYR A 92 -30.46 11.12 -11.08
CA TYR A 92 -30.48 12.25 -10.15
C TYR A 92 -29.70 13.44 -10.73
N GLU A 93 -28.50 13.18 -11.24
CA GLU A 93 -27.61 14.18 -11.81
C GLU A 93 -28.26 14.85 -13.03
N GLN A 94 -28.95 14.09 -13.87
CA GLN A 94 -29.69 14.62 -15.01
C GLN A 94 -30.81 15.57 -14.59
N LEU A 95 -31.52 15.29 -13.48
CA LEU A 95 -32.55 16.19 -12.94
C LEU A 95 -31.93 17.50 -12.46
N ILE A 96 -30.84 17.44 -11.70
CA ILE A 96 -30.12 18.64 -11.23
C ILE A 96 -29.62 19.49 -12.41
N LYS A 97 -29.03 18.85 -13.43
CA LYS A 97 -28.52 19.54 -14.63
C LYS A 97 -29.63 20.19 -15.46
N LYS A 98 -30.79 19.54 -15.60
CA LYS A 98 -31.96 20.11 -16.30
C LYS A 98 -32.48 21.38 -15.61
N SER A 99 -32.27 21.54 -14.31
CA SER A 99 -32.62 22.75 -13.56
C SER A 99 -31.60 23.89 -13.68
N GLY A 100 -30.51 23.71 -14.44
CA GLY A 100 -29.55 24.76 -14.76
C GLY A 100 -28.45 24.98 -13.72
N PHE A 101 -28.31 24.09 -12.73
CA PHE A 101 -27.21 24.17 -11.75
C PHE A 101 -25.89 23.63 -12.33
N THR A 102 -24.79 24.19 -11.85
CA THR A 102 -23.47 23.56 -12.03
C THR A 102 -23.36 22.39 -11.06
N LEU A 103 -22.86 21.25 -11.54
CA LEU A 103 -22.79 20.01 -10.77
C LEU A 103 -21.36 19.49 -10.69
N THR A 104 -20.90 19.23 -9.47
CA THR A 104 -19.68 18.47 -9.17
C THR A 104 -20.05 17.15 -8.53
N VAL A 105 -19.44 16.06 -8.98
CA VAL A 105 -19.63 14.74 -8.38
C VAL A 105 -18.30 14.20 -7.85
N ILE A 106 -18.34 13.61 -6.65
CA ILE A 106 -17.24 12.82 -6.09
C ILE A 106 -17.58 11.35 -6.33
N ASP A 107 -16.65 10.63 -6.98
CA ASP A 107 -16.81 9.20 -7.24
C ASP A 107 -15.45 8.52 -7.19
N ASP A 108 -15.34 7.40 -6.48
CA ASP A 108 -14.15 6.54 -6.43
C ASP A 108 -14.45 5.11 -6.92
N ASN A 109 -15.63 4.91 -7.52
CA ASN A 109 -16.16 3.62 -8.01
C ASN A 109 -16.23 3.50 -9.54
N GLU A 110 -15.74 4.51 -10.28
CA GLU A 110 -15.71 4.51 -11.75
C GLU A 110 -17.11 4.37 -12.38
N ARG A 111 -18.09 5.12 -11.87
CA ARG A 111 -19.47 5.13 -12.39
C ARG A 111 -19.65 6.14 -13.54
N GLN A 112 -20.76 5.99 -14.26
CA GLN A 112 -21.17 6.95 -15.29
C GLN A 112 -21.83 8.18 -14.65
N HIS A 113 -21.44 9.38 -15.09
CA HIS A 113 -21.94 10.65 -14.53
C HIS A 113 -22.35 11.66 -15.61
N THR A 114 -23.27 12.56 -15.29
CA THR A 114 -23.59 13.78 -16.04
C THR A 114 -23.28 14.99 -15.16
N CYS A 115 -22.03 15.45 -15.15
CA CYS A 115 -21.58 16.55 -14.29
C CYS A 115 -20.60 17.49 -15.03
N ASP A 116 -20.47 18.71 -14.52
CA ASP A 116 -19.52 19.70 -15.03
C ASP A 116 -18.10 19.46 -14.50
N PHE A 117 -18.00 18.94 -13.27
CA PHE A 117 -16.74 18.55 -12.65
C PHE A 117 -16.85 17.17 -12.02
N LEU A 118 -15.85 16.34 -12.24
CA LEU A 118 -15.70 15.06 -11.57
C LEU A 118 -14.44 15.06 -10.71
N ILE A 119 -14.56 14.62 -9.46
CA ILE A 119 -13.45 14.46 -8.53
C ILE A 119 -13.32 12.98 -8.17
N ASP A 120 -12.14 12.42 -8.41
CA ASP A 120 -11.75 11.10 -7.95
C ASP A 120 -10.28 11.14 -7.55
N TYR A 121 -9.96 11.10 -6.27
CA TYR A 121 -8.56 11.14 -5.84
C TYR A 121 -7.92 9.76 -5.72
N LYS A 122 -8.61 8.68 -6.09
CA LYS A 122 -8.07 7.32 -6.01
C LYS A 122 -6.85 7.17 -6.93
N TRP A 123 -5.77 6.62 -6.39
CA TRP A 123 -4.64 6.19 -7.20
C TRP A 123 -4.92 4.80 -7.78
N VAL A 124 -4.90 4.66 -9.11
CA VAL A 124 -5.03 3.37 -9.81
C VAL A 124 -3.85 3.11 -10.76
N GLY A 125 -2.68 3.65 -10.42
CA GLY A 125 -1.49 3.51 -11.27
C GLY A 125 -1.57 4.35 -12.57
N PRO A 126 -0.92 3.89 -13.65
CA PRO A 126 -0.90 4.57 -14.95
C PRO A 126 -2.29 4.89 -15.54
N ASN A 127 -3.32 4.13 -15.17
CA ASN A 127 -4.70 4.27 -15.67
C ASN A 127 -5.47 5.42 -15.01
N THR A 128 -4.90 6.07 -13.99
CA THR A 128 -5.60 7.12 -13.20
C THR A 128 -6.14 8.26 -14.07
N LYS A 129 -5.43 8.65 -15.13
CA LYS A 129 -5.85 9.74 -16.02
C LYS A 129 -6.97 9.36 -16.99
N SER A 130 -7.06 8.09 -17.36
CA SER A 130 -8.02 7.60 -18.35
C SER A 130 -9.31 7.04 -17.74
N ARG A 131 -9.36 6.86 -16.43
CA ARG A 131 -10.44 6.21 -15.66
C ARG A 131 -11.86 6.62 -16.04
N TYR A 132 -12.07 7.90 -16.38
CA TYR A 132 -13.40 8.44 -16.73
C TYR A 132 -13.52 8.93 -18.19
N GLU A 133 -12.60 8.60 -19.10
CA GLU A 133 -12.62 9.12 -20.48
C GLU A 133 -13.94 8.89 -21.23
N SER A 134 -14.62 7.78 -20.98
CA SER A 134 -15.90 7.43 -21.61
C SER A 134 -17.10 7.43 -20.67
N LEU A 135 -16.91 7.90 -19.42
CA LEU A 135 -17.93 7.80 -18.36
C LEU A 135 -18.56 9.15 -18.00
N VAL A 136 -18.02 10.24 -18.54
CA VAL A 136 -18.51 11.61 -18.30
C VAL A 136 -18.66 12.39 -19.62
N PRO A 137 -19.42 13.51 -19.64
CA PRO A 137 -19.49 14.39 -20.80
C PRO A 137 -18.11 14.88 -21.25
N THR A 138 -17.95 15.14 -22.54
CA THR A 138 -16.66 15.55 -23.13
C THR A 138 -16.13 16.89 -22.58
N ASP A 139 -17.02 17.75 -22.12
CA ASP A 139 -16.73 19.05 -21.51
C ASP A 139 -16.55 18.98 -19.98
N CYS A 140 -16.72 17.80 -19.37
CA CYS A 140 -16.52 17.59 -17.95
C CYS A 140 -15.05 17.80 -17.56
N VAL A 141 -14.83 18.64 -16.55
CA VAL A 141 -13.51 18.85 -15.95
C VAL A 141 -13.21 17.71 -14.97
N ARG A 142 -12.17 16.94 -15.26
CA ARG A 142 -11.77 15.77 -14.46
C ARG A 142 -10.60 16.10 -13.54
N LEU A 143 -10.82 16.01 -12.23
CA LEU A 143 -9.83 16.21 -11.17
C LEU A 143 -9.47 14.83 -10.58
N LEU A 144 -8.59 14.11 -11.28
CA LEU A 144 -8.29 12.70 -11.02
C LEU A 144 -6.93 12.50 -10.37
N GLY A 145 -6.85 11.77 -9.27
CA GLY A 145 -5.62 11.31 -8.61
C GLY A 145 -5.19 12.06 -7.34
N PRO A 146 -4.10 11.62 -6.67
CA PRO A 146 -3.79 12.00 -5.28
C PRO A 146 -3.48 13.48 -4.97
N ASN A 147 -3.05 14.29 -5.95
CA ASN A 147 -3.00 15.77 -5.83
C ASN A 147 -4.36 16.38 -5.46
N TYR A 148 -5.48 15.70 -5.75
CA TYR A 148 -6.83 16.13 -5.38
C TYR A 148 -7.34 15.44 -4.10
N CYS A 149 -6.48 14.70 -3.40
CA CYS A 149 -6.84 14.07 -2.13
C CYS A 149 -7.30 15.12 -1.12
N ILE A 150 -8.50 14.91 -0.58
CA ILE A 150 -9.12 15.80 0.38
C ILE A 150 -8.76 15.35 1.79
N LEU A 151 -7.77 16.01 2.39
CA LEU A 151 -7.34 15.82 3.77
C LEU A 151 -7.68 17.05 4.62
N ASP A 152 -7.53 16.91 5.95
CA ASP A 152 -7.61 18.05 6.86
C ASP A 152 -6.61 19.15 6.45
N PRO A 153 -6.98 20.45 6.44
CA PRO A 153 -6.11 21.53 5.99
C PRO A 153 -4.78 21.63 6.72
N THR A 154 -4.67 21.04 7.91
CA THR A 154 -3.42 20.97 8.68
C THR A 154 -2.37 20.10 7.98
N TYR A 155 -2.73 19.11 7.17
CA TYR A 155 -1.78 18.24 6.44
C TYR A 155 -0.94 18.97 5.39
N ARG A 156 -1.23 20.24 5.08
CA ARG A 156 -0.39 21.09 4.22
C ARG A 156 0.98 21.38 4.83
N THR A 157 1.03 21.40 6.16
CA THR A 157 2.25 21.63 6.94
C THR A 157 2.50 20.40 7.78
N VAL A 158 3.24 19.45 7.22
CA VAL A 158 3.71 18.28 7.95
C VAL A 158 5.06 18.59 8.58
N GLU A 159 5.10 18.60 9.90
CA GLU A 159 6.32 18.66 10.68
C GLU A 159 6.67 17.23 11.06
N LYS A 160 7.52 16.58 10.25
CA LYS A 160 8.05 15.29 10.66
C LYS A 160 9.04 15.57 11.79
N HIS A 161 8.69 15.19 13.01
CA HIS A 161 9.67 15.10 14.07
C HIS A 161 10.80 14.22 13.54
N SER A 162 11.98 14.82 13.36
CA SER A 162 13.15 14.08 12.90
C SER A 162 13.30 12.84 13.77
N SER A 163 13.79 11.75 13.18
CA SER A 163 14.24 10.56 13.89
C SER A 163 15.48 10.87 14.74
N GLU A 164 15.38 11.88 15.61
CA GLU A 164 16.28 12.05 16.72
C GLU A 164 16.15 10.79 17.56
N SER A 165 17.30 10.18 17.87
CA SER A 165 17.42 8.92 18.61
C SER A 165 16.75 8.94 19.99
N ASP A 166 16.31 10.12 20.44
CA ASP A 166 15.89 10.40 21.80
C ASP A 166 14.36 10.45 21.95
N LEU A 167 13.60 10.41 20.85
CA LEU A 167 12.14 10.33 20.93
C LEU A 167 11.67 8.89 21.17
N PRO A 168 10.68 8.67 22.05
CA PRO A 168 10.16 7.34 22.31
C PRO A 168 9.49 6.75 21.06
N VAL A 169 9.75 5.46 20.82
CA VAL A 169 9.08 4.70 19.75
C VAL A 169 7.58 4.66 20.03
N ARG A 170 6.78 4.97 19.00
CA ARG A 170 5.34 5.08 19.12
C ARG A 170 4.61 4.38 17.99
N VAL A 171 3.61 3.58 18.34
CA VAL A 171 2.75 2.86 17.39
C VAL A 171 1.34 3.44 17.45
N LEU A 172 0.80 3.79 16.28
CA LEU A 172 -0.60 4.23 16.15
C LEU A 172 -1.45 3.08 15.63
N PHE A 173 -2.43 2.66 16.41
CA PHE A 173 -3.43 1.67 16.03
C PHE A 173 -4.75 2.32 15.63
N SER A 174 -5.30 1.94 14.47
CA SER A 174 -6.63 2.41 14.05
C SER A 174 -7.30 1.43 13.09
N LEU A 175 -8.60 1.20 13.26
CA LEU A 175 -9.44 0.54 12.25
C LEU A 175 -10.31 1.54 11.46
N GLY A 176 -10.07 2.84 11.63
CA GLY A 176 -10.87 3.91 11.04
C GLY A 176 -12.09 4.29 11.89
N GLY A 177 -13.20 4.66 11.23
CA GLY A 177 -14.42 5.13 11.88
C GLY A 177 -15.22 4.03 12.61
N GLY A 178 -15.00 2.77 12.23
CA GLY A 178 -15.67 1.60 12.80
C GLY A 178 -14.71 0.41 12.89
N GLY A 179 -15.25 -0.80 13.07
CA GLY A 179 -14.49 -2.05 13.17
C GLY A 179 -14.42 -2.64 14.57
N ASP A 180 -14.09 -3.92 14.64
CA ASP A 180 -14.00 -4.67 15.89
C ASP A 180 -12.64 -4.48 16.57
N LEU A 181 -12.60 -3.76 17.69
CA LEU A 181 -11.35 -3.48 18.41
C LEU A 181 -10.73 -4.72 19.07
N PHE A 182 -11.45 -5.85 19.13
CA PHE A 182 -10.86 -7.14 19.52
C PHE A 182 -9.72 -7.56 18.58
N ILE A 183 -9.74 -7.09 17.32
CA ILE A 183 -8.65 -7.28 16.36
C ILE A 183 -7.36 -6.61 16.86
N LEU A 184 -7.44 -5.35 17.28
CA LEU A 184 -6.28 -4.63 17.82
C LEU A 184 -5.78 -5.26 19.12
N LYS A 185 -6.70 -5.77 19.95
CA LYS A 185 -6.34 -6.57 21.13
C LYS A 185 -5.53 -7.81 20.75
N ARG A 186 -5.98 -8.59 19.76
CA ARG A 186 -5.25 -9.79 19.29
C ARG A 186 -3.85 -9.46 18.79
N ILE A 187 -3.69 -8.35 18.06
CA ILE A 187 -2.39 -7.86 17.62
C ILE A 187 -1.51 -7.49 18.83
N PHE A 188 -2.06 -6.75 19.79
CA PHE A 188 -1.34 -6.37 21.00
C PHE A 188 -0.90 -7.58 21.83
N ASP A 189 -1.78 -8.57 22.00
CA ASP A 189 -1.49 -9.83 22.72
C ASP A 189 -0.35 -10.62 22.07
N GLY A 190 -0.17 -10.49 20.75
CA GLY A 190 0.92 -11.12 20.00
C GLY A 190 2.28 -10.43 20.12
N LEU A 191 2.33 -9.22 20.70
CA LEU A 191 3.58 -8.49 20.90
C LEU A 191 4.43 -9.12 22.03
N PRO A 192 5.76 -9.10 21.93
CA PRO A 192 6.61 -9.44 23.07
C PRO A 192 6.34 -8.52 24.27
N ARG A 193 6.39 -9.06 25.49
CA ARG A 193 6.16 -8.28 26.73
C ARG A 193 7.05 -7.04 26.84
N ALA A 194 8.28 -7.11 26.35
CA ALA A 194 9.20 -5.98 26.33
C ALA A 194 8.69 -4.83 25.44
N ILE A 195 8.06 -5.15 24.30
CA ILE A 195 7.44 -4.17 23.41
C ILE A 195 6.18 -3.60 24.05
N GLN A 196 5.32 -4.47 24.60
CA GLN A 196 4.09 -4.05 25.31
C GLN A 196 4.36 -3.04 26.44
N ALA A 197 5.51 -3.12 27.11
CA ALA A 197 5.84 -2.26 28.26
C ALA A 197 6.64 -0.99 27.90
N ASN A 198 7.44 -1.00 26.82
CA ASN A 198 8.41 0.07 26.54
C ASN A 198 8.05 0.95 25.33
N VAL A 199 7.13 0.52 24.47
CA VAL A 199 6.68 1.29 23.30
C VAL A 199 5.42 2.07 23.66
N LEU A 200 5.30 3.30 23.18
CA LEU A 200 4.07 4.08 23.38
C LEU A 200 3.03 3.66 22.35
N PHE A 201 1.79 3.44 22.77
CA PHE A 201 0.69 3.11 21.86
C PHE A 201 -0.37 4.18 21.89
N ASP A 202 -0.74 4.68 20.73
CA ASP A 202 -1.95 5.48 20.54
C ASP A 202 -3.00 4.61 19.87
N ILE A 203 -4.19 4.51 20.46
CA ILE A 203 -5.25 3.63 19.96
C ILE A 203 -6.48 4.45 19.64
N VAL A 204 -6.81 4.51 18.35
CA VAL A 204 -8.00 5.21 17.86
C VAL A 204 -9.24 4.38 18.09
N VAL A 205 -10.18 4.92 18.88
CA VAL A 205 -11.51 4.36 19.07
C VAL A 205 -12.49 5.14 18.19
N GLY A 206 -12.79 4.57 17.02
CA GLY A 206 -13.75 5.15 16.09
C GLY A 206 -15.16 5.28 16.69
N PRO A 207 -15.98 6.22 16.21
CA PRO A 207 -17.34 6.43 16.72
C PRO A 207 -18.19 5.16 16.67
N TYR A 208 -18.06 4.38 15.59
CA TYR A 208 -18.82 3.15 15.34
C TYR A 208 -18.05 1.87 15.68
N ALA A 209 -16.92 1.98 16.38
CA ALA A 209 -16.12 0.82 16.76
C ALA A 209 -16.90 -0.11 17.72
N THR A 210 -16.71 -1.43 17.61
CA THR A 210 -17.31 -2.42 18.51
C THR A 210 -16.25 -2.99 19.45
N ASN A 211 -16.69 -3.67 20.53
CA ASN A 211 -15.82 -4.26 21.55
C ASN A 211 -14.82 -3.27 22.20
N LYS A 212 -15.23 -2.00 22.37
CA LYS A 212 -14.39 -0.92 22.92
C LYS A 212 -13.81 -1.23 24.30
N ASP A 213 -14.58 -1.91 25.14
CA ASP A 213 -14.19 -2.32 26.50
C ASP A 213 -12.89 -3.12 26.53
N THR A 214 -12.58 -3.87 25.47
CA THR A 214 -11.35 -4.65 25.36
C THR A 214 -10.10 -3.76 25.37
N MET A 215 -10.14 -2.63 24.67
CA MET A 215 -9.02 -1.69 24.61
C MET A 215 -8.99 -0.75 25.81
N TYR A 216 -10.15 -0.41 26.39
CA TYR A 216 -10.18 0.35 27.65
C TYR A 216 -9.55 -0.44 28.80
N ALA A 217 -9.82 -1.75 28.90
CA ALA A 217 -9.19 -2.60 29.91
C ALA A 217 -7.66 -2.65 29.72
N ILE A 218 -7.19 -2.79 28.48
CA ILE A 218 -5.76 -2.76 28.14
C ILE A 218 -5.14 -1.40 28.50
N GLY A 219 -5.81 -0.28 28.22
CA GLY A 219 -5.35 1.06 28.59
C GLY A 219 -5.27 1.29 30.09
N GLN A 220 -6.08 0.59 30.90
CA GLN A 220 -5.98 0.65 32.37
C GLN A 220 -4.81 -0.19 32.90
N GLU A 221 -4.44 -1.27 32.22
CA GLU A 221 -3.34 -2.16 32.61
C GLU A 221 -1.97 -1.58 32.24
N PHE A 222 -1.85 -0.92 31.08
CA PHE A 222 -0.58 -0.45 30.54
C PHE A 222 -0.52 1.09 30.49
N PRO A 223 0.33 1.75 31.31
CA PRO A 223 0.39 3.22 31.39
C PRO A 223 0.97 3.91 30.15
N ASN A 224 1.61 3.14 29.27
CA ASN A 224 2.17 3.57 27.99
C ASN A 224 1.16 3.54 26.83
N ILE A 225 -0.11 3.24 27.13
CA ILE A 225 -1.22 3.21 26.17
C ILE A 225 -2.09 4.43 26.36
N ASN A 226 -2.32 5.15 25.26
CA ASN A 226 -3.17 6.32 25.19
C ASN A 226 -4.37 6.02 24.28
N ILE A 227 -5.57 6.04 24.87
CA ILE A 227 -6.82 5.80 24.14
C ILE A 227 -7.34 7.13 23.57
N LEU A 228 -7.55 7.16 22.27
CA LEU A 228 -7.98 8.33 21.53
C LEU A 228 -9.46 8.23 21.17
N GLU A 229 -10.28 9.05 21.82
CA GLU A 229 -11.72 9.13 21.60
C GLU A 229 -12.10 10.52 21.08
N ASN A 230 -13.10 10.57 20.20
CA ASN A 230 -13.64 11.83 19.66
C ASN A 230 -12.60 12.75 19.01
N VAL A 231 -11.47 12.18 18.57
CA VAL A 231 -10.43 12.91 17.86
C VAL A 231 -10.91 13.17 16.43
N THR A 232 -10.95 14.44 16.04
CA THR A 232 -11.46 14.87 14.73
C THR A 232 -10.39 14.99 13.66
N CYS A 233 -9.10 14.99 14.04
CA CYS A 233 -7.95 15.00 13.14
C CYS A 233 -6.83 14.16 13.73
N LEU A 234 -6.31 13.20 12.95
CA LEU A 234 -5.25 12.29 13.40
C LEU A 234 -3.83 12.75 13.01
N LYS A 235 -3.68 13.91 12.36
CA LYS A 235 -2.40 14.37 11.82
C LYS A 235 -1.26 14.32 12.85
N GLU A 236 -1.48 14.92 14.03
CA GLU A 236 -0.45 14.98 15.07
C GLU A 236 0.00 13.59 15.54
N TYR A 237 -0.90 12.60 15.50
CA TYR A 237 -0.63 11.21 15.87
C TYR A 237 0.18 10.50 14.79
N TYR A 238 -0.13 10.72 13.51
CA TYR A 238 0.67 10.21 12.40
C TYR A 238 2.08 10.83 12.37
N GLU A 239 2.21 12.13 12.66
CA GLU A 239 3.51 12.83 12.66
C GLU A 239 4.47 12.32 13.72
N ARG A 240 3.95 11.96 14.90
CA ARG A 240 4.73 11.38 16.00
C ARG A 240 4.85 9.86 15.95
N ALA A 241 4.04 9.18 15.14
CA ALA A 241 4.08 7.73 15.04
C ALA A 241 5.35 7.27 14.30
N SER A 242 6.05 6.32 14.93
CA SER A 242 7.12 5.57 14.27
C SER A 242 6.55 4.55 13.28
N LEU A 243 5.38 3.98 13.60
CA LEU A 243 4.69 2.98 12.81
C LEU A 243 3.17 3.12 12.97
N PHE A 244 2.43 3.09 11.86
CA PHE A 244 0.98 2.92 11.85
C PHE A 244 0.64 1.43 11.67
N VAL A 245 -0.37 0.94 12.38
CA VAL A 245 -0.92 -0.41 12.15
C VAL A 245 -2.44 -0.35 12.14
N GLY A 246 -3.06 -0.89 11.10
CA GLY A 246 -4.51 -0.77 11.00
C GLY A 246 -5.16 -1.20 9.70
N ALA A 247 -6.48 -1.01 9.66
CA ALA A 247 -7.25 -1.18 8.45
C ALA A 247 -6.91 -0.07 7.43
N LEU A 248 -6.90 -0.42 6.15
CA LEU A 248 -6.60 0.53 5.09
C LEU A 248 -7.89 1.26 4.63
N GLY A 249 -7.97 2.56 4.93
CA GLY A 249 -9.06 3.44 4.50
C GLY A 249 -8.51 4.82 4.12
N THR A 250 -9.06 5.89 4.69
CA THR A 250 -8.46 7.24 4.55
C THR A 250 -7.03 7.32 5.09
N SER A 251 -6.69 6.44 6.05
CA SER A 251 -5.34 6.22 6.59
C SER A 251 -4.27 6.02 5.51
N PHE A 252 -4.67 5.51 4.34
CA PHE A 252 -3.80 5.36 3.18
C PHE A 252 -3.15 6.69 2.76
N TYR A 253 -3.96 7.73 2.56
CA TYR A 253 -3.47 9.03 2.13
C TYR A 253 -2.85 9.84 3.27
N GLU A 254 -3.34 9.64 4.50
CA GLU A 254 -2.78 10.30 5.69
C GLU A 254 -1.34 9.85 5.96
N CYS A 255 -1.08 8.53 5.97
CA CYS A 255 0.27 7.98 6.11
C CYS A 255 1.19 8.43 4.96
N ALA A 256 0.65 8.50 3.73
CA ALA A 256 1.41 8.96 2.57
C ALA A 256 1.80 10.45 2.68
N ALA A 257 0.93 11.28 3.25
CA ALA A 257 1.19 12.71 3.50
C ALA A 257 2.23 12.91 4.61
N THR A 258 2.14 12.16 5.70
CA THR A 258 3.06 12.24 6.84
C THR A 258 4.34 11.42 6.67
N LYS A 259 4.41 10.60 5.60
CA LYS A 259 5.49 9.64 5.33
C LYS A 259 5.67 8.68 6.53
N THR A 260 4.58 8.26 7.13
CA THR A 260 4.55 7.34 8.27
C THR A 260 4.60 5.91 7.74
N PRO A 261 5.60 5.09 8.14
CA PRO A 261 5.59 3.66 7.84
C PRO A 261 4.33 2.98 8.34
N ALA A 262 3.81 2.00 7.59
CA ALA A 262 2.53 1.39 7.89
C ALA A 262 2.56 -0.13 7.67
N ILE A 263 1.98 -0.87 8.61
CA ILE A 263 1.51 -2.25 8.40
C ILE A 263 0.00 -2.20 8.30
N THR A 264 -0.55 -2.60 7.15
CA THR A 264 -1.98 -2.43 6.88
C THR A 264 -2.61 -3.74 6.47
N PHE A 265 -3.92 -3.85 6.70
CA PHE A 265 -4.68 -5.02 6.32
C PHE A 265 -6.09 -4.67 5.88
N SER A 266 -6.72 -5.58 5.15
CA SER A 266 -8.12 -5.48 4.74
C SER A 266 -8.99 -6.26 5.72
N LEU A 267 -10.11 -5.65 6.12
CA LEU A 267 -11.12 -6.27 6.98
C LEU A 267 -12.34 -6.77 6.20
N GLU A 268 -12.55 -6.23 5.00
CA GLU A 268 -13.70 -6.53 4.14
C GLU A 268 -13.23 -6.74 2.69
N ASP A 269 -13.96 -7.53 1.91
CA ASP A 269 -13.60 -7.84 0.50
C ASP A 269 -13.48 -6.58 -0.37
N ASN A 270 -14.31 -5.57 -0.08
CA ASN A 270 -14.30 -4.25 -0.73
C ASN A 270 -13.02 -3.43 -0.42
N GLN A 271 -12.17 -3.89 0.50
CA GLN A 271 -10.86 -3.32 0.83
C GLN A 271 -9.71 -4.14 0.21
N THR A 272 -9.98 -5.08 -0.71
CA THR A 272 -8.89 -5.74 -1.46
C THR A 272 -8.18 -4.72 -2.32
N ASN A 273 -6.89 -4.50 -2.06
CA ASN A 273 -6.08 -3.51 -2.75
C ASN A 273 -4.98 -4.19 -3.57
N ASP A 274 -4.66 -3.57 -4.70
CA ASP A 274 -3.48 -3.92 -5.48
C ASP A 274 -2.23 -3.37 -4.78
N ILE A 275 -1.40 -4.27 -4.25
CA ILE A 275 -0.19 -3.91 -3.51
C ILE A 275 0.77 -3.08 -4.37
N ASP A 276 0.86 -3.35 -5.67
CA ASP A 276 1.74 -2.60 -6.57
C ASP A 276 1.31 -1.13 -6.66
N ILE A 277 0.01 -0.85 -6.52
CA ILE A 277 -0.55 0.50 -6.47
C ILE A 277 -0.29 1.15 -5.10
N LEU A 278 -0.42 0.38 -4.01
CA LEU A 278 -0.19 0.86 -2.65
C LEU A 278 1.26 1.30 -2.40
N GLU A 279 2.23 0.57 -2.94
CA GLU A 279 3.66 0.88 -2.83
C GLU A 279 4.00 2.25 -3.40
N TRP A 280 3.29 2.69 -4.44
CA TRP A 280 3.54 4.00 -5.05
C TRP A 280 3.26 5.14 -4.07
N LEU A 281 2.37 4.93 -3.10
CA LEU A 281 2.06 5.87 -2.02
C LEU A 281 2.81 5.57 -0.72
N GLY A 282 3.68 4.56 -0.71
CA GLY A 282 4.57 4.24 0.42
C GLY A 282 4.07 3.13 1.33
N HIS A 283 3.04 2.39 0.92
CA HIS A 283 2.45 1.29 1.70
C HIS A 283 2.97 -0.05 1.19
N TYR A 284 4.08 -0.52 1.76
CA TYR A 284 4.76 -1.74 1.31
C TYR A 284 4.38 -2.99 2.10
N LEU A 285 3.86 -2.83 3.32
CA LEU A 285 3.47 -3.95 4.18
C LEU A 285 1.94 -3.99 4.28
N HIS A 286 1.30 -4.54 3.24
CA HIS A 286 -0.15 -4.73 3.20
C HIS A 286 -0.52 -6.22 3.13
N ILE A 287 -1.63 -6.59 3.76
CA ILE A 287 -2.15 -7.96 3.74
C ILE A 287 -3.65 -7.91 3.45
N ASN A 288 -4.05 -8.35 2.26
CA ASN A 288 -5.46 -8.42 1.88
C ASN A 288 -6.20 -9.52 2.68
N ASP A 289 -5.64 -10.73 2.71
CA ASP A 289 -6.30 -11.90 3.31
C ASP A 289 -5.76 -12.17 4.71
N VAL A 290 -6.39 -11.58 5.74
CA VAL A 290 -6.02 -11.79 7.15
C VAL A 290 -7.05 -12.68 7.84
N SER A 291 -6.57 -13.79 8.42
CA SER A 291 -7.39 -14.62 9.31
C SER A 291 -7.28 -14.17 10.76
N ILE A 292 -8.19 -14.65 11.62
CA ILE A 292 -8.16 -14.31 13.05
C ILE A 292 -6.83 -14.70 13.72
N ASP A 293 -6.18 -15.77 13.25
CA ASP A 293 -4.90 -16.26 13.77
C ASP A 293 -3.71 -15.44 13.26
N ASP A 294 -3.83 -14.82 12.09
CA ASP A 294 -2.80 -13.92 11.56
C ASP A 294 -2.67 -12.65 12.40
N PHE A 295 -3.73 -12.20 13.10
CA PHE A 295 -3.64 -11.05 13.99
C PHE A 295 -2.65 -11.24 15.15
N LEU A 296 -2.49 -12.44 15.70
CA LEU A 296 -1.45 -12.68 16.71
C LEU A 296 -0.05 -12.58 16.09
N ARG A 297 0.13 -13.16 14.90
CA ARG A 297 1.41 -13.12 14.18
C ARG A 297 1.77 -11.73 13.64
N LEU A 298 0.78 -10.85 13.47
CA LEU A 298 1.02 -9.44 13.20
C LEU A 298 1.78 -8.75 14.34
N GLY A 299 1.63 -9.21 15.59
CA GLY A 299 2.47 -8.77 16.70
C GLY A 299 3.96 -9.07 16.48
N GLU A 300 4.29 -10.25 15.93
CA GLU A 300 5.67 -10.60 15.56
C GLU A 300 6.21 -9.67 14.46
N LEU A 301 5.39 -9.36 13.46
CA LEU A 301 5.78 -8.45 12.38
C LEU A 301 6.01 -7.03 12.90
N ILE A 302 5.20 -6.57 13.86
CA ILE A 302 5.39 -5.27 14.51
C ILE A 302 6.73 -5.23 15.24
N ASP A 303 7.06 -6.25 16.04
CA ASP A 303 8.36 -6.32 16.74
C ASP A 303 9.55 -6.19 15.76
N ILE A 304 9.52 -6.97 14.68
CA ILE A 304 10.53 -6.90 13.63
C ILE A 304 10.55 -5.52 12.97
N ALA A 305 9.38 -4.97 12.60
CA ALA A 305 9.27 -3.66 11.98
C ALA A 305 9.84 -2.54 12.86
N LEU A 306 9.59 -2.60 14.18
CA LEU A 306 10.14 -1.66 15.15
C LEU A 306 11.67 -1.75 15.23
N SER A 307 12.24 -2.96 15.18
CA SER A 307 13.70 -3.14 15.13
C SER A 307 14.32 -2.63 13.81
N GLN A 308 13.53 -2.55 12.74
CA GLN A 308 13.94 -2.17 11.39
C GLN A 308 13.41 -0.78 10.96
N LEU A 309 13.00 0.09 11.90
CA LEU A 309 12.43 1.41 11.59
C LEU A 309 13.25 2.24 10.59
N PRO A 310 14.60 2.32 10.67
CA PRO A 310 15.38 3.06 9.69
C PRO A 310 15.20 2.55 8.25
N ARG A 311 15.09 1.23 8.05
CA ARG A 311 14.83 0.63 6.74
C ARG A 311 13.45 1.00 6.23
N LEU A 312 12.42 0.91 7.09
CA LEU A 312 11.06 1.28 6.72
C LEU A 312 10.92 2.76 6.37
N GLN A 313 11.62 3.65 7.09
CA GLN A 313 11.62 5.07 6.80
C GLN A 313 12.27 5.37 5.43
N LEU A 314 13.39 4.71 5.12
CA LEU A 314 14.02 4.80 3.79
C LEU A 314 13.09 4.25 2.69
N LEU A 315 12.39 3.16 2.96
CA LEU A 315 11.45 2.54 2.04
C LEU A 315 10.27 3.48 1.70
N VAL A 316 9.63 4.09 2.69
CA VAL A 316 8.57 5.09 2.49
C VAL A 316 9.09 6.36 1.79
N ALA A 317 10.35 6.73 2.02
CA ALA A 317 10.98 7.86 1.33
C ALA A 317 11.10 7.64 -0.19
N LYS A 318 11.19 6.37 -0.64
CA LYS A 318 11.27 5.97 -2.06
C LYS A 318 9.92 5.83 -2.79
N ARG A 319 8.80 6.18 -2.14
CA ARG A 319 7.47 6.16 -2.77
C ARG A 319 7.44 7.02 -4.04
N LYS A 320 6.67 6.58 -5.04
CA LYS A 320 6.63 7.21 -6.37
C LYS A 320 5.69 8.41 -6.43
N VAL A 321 4.62 8.41 -5.63
CA VAL A 321 3.55 9.39 -5.62
C VAL A 321 3.49 10.04 -4.24
N SER A 322 3.43 11.36 -4.21
CA SER A 322 3.31 12.15 -2.99
C SER A 322 1.88 12.62 -2.75
N VAL A 323 1.51 12.76 -1.48
CA VAL A 323 0.32 13.47 -1.01
C VAL A 323 0.81 14.65 -0.19
N ASP A 324 0.25 15.84 -0.39
CA ASP A 324 0.74 17.09 0.21
C ASP A 324 -0.33 17.88 0.97
N GLY A 325 -1.53 17.32 1.13
CA GLY A 325 -2.64 17.97 1.83
C GLY A 325 -3.25 19.18 1.10
N GLU A 326 -2.85 19.47 -0.14
CA GLU A 326 -3.32 20.64 -0.90
C GLU A 326 -4.58 20.36 -1.74
N GLY A 327 -5.06 19.13 -1.78
CA GLY A 327 -6.12 18.72 -2.71
C GLY A 327 -7.43 19.47 -2.54
N ALA A 328 -7.91 19.68 -1.31
CA ALA A 328 -9.11 20.46 -1.04
C ALA A 328 -9.01 21.89 -1.62
N ARG A 329 -7.84 22.54 -1.50
CA ARG A 329 -7.61 23.89 -2.04
C ARG A 329 -7.50 23.87 -3.56
N ARG A 330 -6.85 22.87 -4.16
CA ARG A 330 -6.80 22.70 -5.62
C ARG A 330 -8.19 22.52 -6.22
N ILE A 331 -9.03 21.69 -5.58
CA ILE A 331 -10.42 21.50 -5.99
C ILE A 331 -11.17 22.82 -5.85
N ALA A 332 -11.12 23.48 -4.69
CA ALA A 332 -11.82 24.75 -4.50
C ALA A 332 -11.46 25.79 -5.58
N LYS A 333 -10.17 25.91 -5.92
CA LYS A 333 -9.68 26.76 -7.03
C LYS A 333 -10.28 26.37 -8.39
N ALA A 334 -10.33 25.08 -8.69
CA ALA A 334 -10.97 24.56 -9.90
C ALA A 334 -12.42 25.01 -10.01
N LEU A 335 -13.17 24.83 -8.92
CA LEU A 335 -14.61 25.10 -8.88
C LEU A 335 -14.95 26.59 -8.96
N VAL A 336 -14.02 27.49 -8.63
CA VAL A 336 -14.19 28.94 -8.78
C VAL A 336 -13.63 29.49 -10.10
N GLY A 337 -13.17 28.62 -11.01
CA GLY A 337 -12.69 29.00 -12.34
C GLY A 337 -11.26 29.53 -12.38
N GLU A 338 -10.46 29.34 -11.32
CA GLU A 338 -9.03 29.65 -11.37
C GLU A 338 -8.29 28.65 -12.26
N LYS A 339 -7.31 29.13 -13.05
CA LYS A 339 -6.46 28.24 -13.86
C LYS A 339 -5.67 27.30 -12.95
N ILE A 340 -5.86 26.00 -13.14
CA ILE A 340 -5.08 24.96 -12.48
C ILE A 340 -3.90 24.61 -13.39
N SER A 341 -2.72 24.41 -12.82
CA SER A 341 -1.64 23.71 -13.52
C SER A 341 -2.11 22.30 -13.87
N THR A 342 -1.90 21.86 -15.10
CA THR A 342 -2.31 20.54 -15.64
C THR A 342 -2.11 19.37 -14.66
N ASN A 343 -3.03 18.39 -14.69
CA ASN A 343 -3.01 17.12 -13.95
C ASN A 343 -1.72 16.32 -14.16
N CYS A 344 -0.64 16.73 -13.49
CA CYS A 344 0.62 16.02 -13.44
C CYS A 344 0.93 15.72 -11.98
N PHE A 345 0.69 14.49 -11.58
CA PHE A 345 1.31 13.88 -10.41
C PHE A 345 2.72 13.52 -10.85
N ALA A 346 3.74 14.00 -10.14
CA ALA A 346 5.10 13.57 -10.39
C ALA A 346 5.23 12.11 -9.95
N ILE A 347 5.72 11.26 -10.84
CA ILE A 347 6.10 9.88 -10.53
C ILE A 347 7.61 9.91 -10.41
N ALA A 348 8.14 9.69 -9.21
CA ALA A 348 9.58 9.57 -9.02
C ALA A 348 10.08 8.31 -9.73
N GLU A 349 11.16 8.43 -10.52
CA GLU A 349 11.88 7.28 -11.03
C GLU A 349 12.58 6.56 -9.87
N GLN A 350 12.49 5.23 -9.87
CA GLN A 350 13.25 4.41 -8.95
C GLN A 350 14.47 3.87 -9.70
N HIS A 351 15.66 4.18 -9.19
CA HIS A 351 16.91 3.65 -9.71
C HIS A 351 17.41 2.55 -8.79
N CYS A 352 17.75 1.39 -9.36
CA CYS A 352 18.43 0.33 -8.63
C CYS A 352 19.94 0.58 -8.59
N GLU A 353 20.59 0.16 -7.50
CA GLU A 353 22.04 0.23 -7.39
C GLU A 353 22.68 -0.83 -8.29
N VAL A 354 23.31 -0.38 -9.37
CA VAL A 354 23.95 -1.22 -10.37
C VAL A 354 25.25 -1.79 -9.81
N LYS A 355 25.36 -3.11 -9.76
CA LYS A 355 26.57 -3.81 -9.31
C LYS A 355 27.43 -4.28 -10.47
N THR A 356 26.82 -4.71 -11.57
CA THR A 356 27.54 -5.21 -12.74
C THR A 356 26.74 -4.94 -14.00
N GLU A 357 27.41 -4.48 -15.05
CA GLU A 357 26.84 -4.44 -16.40
C GLU A 357 27.18 -5.76 -17.10
N LEU A 358 26.16 -6.50 -17.53
CA LEU A 358 26.33 -7.79 -18.22
C LEU A 358 26.41 -7.57 -19.73
N THR A 359 25.58 -6.67 -20.24
CA THR A 359 25.57 -6.19 -21.63
C THR A 359 25.11 -4.73 -21.63
N ASP A 360 25.08 -4.08 -22.80
CA ASP A 360 24.55 -2.72 -22.96
C ASP A 360 23.12 -2.55 -22.41
N ASN A 361 22.33 -3.65 -22.43
CA ASN A 361 20.91 -3.63 -22.05
C ASN A 361 20.60 -4.50 -20.82
N LEU A 362 21.57 -5.22 -20.24
CA LEU A 362 21.35 -6.10 -19.09
C LEU A 362 22.29 -5.72 -17.95
N VAL A 363 21.71 -5.52 -16.78
CA VAL A 363 22.47 -5.21 -15.57
C VAL A 363 22.07 -6.09 -14.40
N VAL A 364 23.02 -6.25 -13.49
CA VAL A 364 22.77 -6.81 -12.17
C VAL A 364 22.62 -5.65 -11.19
N CYS A 365 21.48 -5.62 -10.52
CA CYS A 365 21.21 -4.68 -9.45
C CYS A 365 21.15 -5.38 -8.09
N GLN A 366 21.59 -4.67 -7.05
CA GLN A 366 21.36 -5.11 -5.67
C GLN A 366 19.88 -5.04 -5.34
N VAL A 367 19.34 -6.10 -4.74
CA VAL A 367 17.97 -6.09 -4.22
C VAL A 367 17.95 -5.28 -2.92
N ASP A 368 17.08 -4.28 -2.87
CA ASP A 368 16.75 -3.51 -1.67
C ASP A 368 15.28 -3.73 -1.26
N ASP A 369 14.85 -3.07 -0.19
CA ASP A 369 13.50 -3.24 0.37
C ASP A 369 12.34 -2.84 -0.57
N THR A 370 12.60 -2.09 -1.67
CA THR A 370 11.56 -1.78 -2.67
C THR A 370 11.14 -3.00 -3.49
N HIS A 371 11.91 -4.09 -3.42
CA HIS A 371 11.61 -5.34 -4.10
C HIS A 371 10.77 -6.30 -3.24
N ILE A 372 10.39 -5.93 -2.02
CA ILE A 372 9.74 -6.85 -1.08
C ILE A 372 8.52 -7.55 -1.70
N ASN A 373 7.62 -6.83 -2.37
CA ASN A 373 6.43 -7.46 -2.97
C ASN A 373 6.70 -8.05 -4.35
N SER A 374 7.47 -7.37 -5.21
CA SER A 374 7.80 -7.91 -6.53
C SER A 374 8.60 -9.22 -6.47
N TYR A 375 9.47 -9.38 -5.46
CA TYR A 375 10.16 -10.64 -5.16
C TYR A 375 9.17 -11.74 -4.76
N LEU A 376 8.20 -11.43 -3.88
CA LEU A 376 7.17 -12.38 -3.46
C LEU A 376 6.31 -12.82 -4.65
N SER A 377 5.83 -11.86 -5.44
CA SER A 377 5.02 -12.10 -6.63
C SER A 377 5.76 -13.00 -7.63
N ALA A 378 7.02 -12.68 -7.94
CA ALA A 378 7.87 -13.50 -8.79
C ALA A 378 8.07 -14.91 -8.22
N ARG A 379 8.39 -15.04 -6.92
CA ARG A 379 8.58 -16.33 -6.26
C ARG A 379 7.32 -17.19 -6.31
N ASN A 380 6.15 -16.59 -6.15
CA ASN A 380 4.86 -17.27 -6.12
C ASN A 380 4.30 -17.61 -7.51
N LEU A 381 4.93 -17.17 -8.61
CA LEU A 381 4.53 -17.56 -9.96
C LEU A 381 4.46 -19.09 -10.09
N PRO A 382 3.39 -19.66 -10.67
CA PRO A 382 3.26 -21.11 -10.84
C PRO A 382 4.43 -21.75 -11.61
N SER A 383 5.01 -21.03 -12.57
CA SER A 383 6.18 -21.47 -13.34
C SER A 383 7.42 -21.69 -12.45
N ASN A 384 7.52 -20.97 -11.34
CA ASN A 384 8.60 -21.09 -10.37
C ASN A 384 8.25 -22.11 -9.27
N SER A 385 7.09 -21.99 -8.63
CA SER A 385 6.76 -22.72 -7.40
C SER A 385 6.64 -24.24 -7.57
N VAL A 386 6.08 -24.73 -8.68
CA VAL A 386 5.79 -26.16 -8.91
C VAL A 386 7.03 -27.07 -8.84
N ARG A 387 8.22 -26.51 -9.07
CA ARG A 387 9.49 -27.28 -9.11
C ARG A 387 10.47 -26.90 -8.01
N MET A 388 10.01 -26.15 -7.00
CA MET A 388 10.79 -25.83 -5.80
C MET A 388 10.57 -26.86 -4.70
N THR A 389 11.46 -26.87 -3.70
CA THR A 389 11.30 -27.68 -2.48
C THR A 389 10.13 -27.23 -1.60
N VAL A 390 9.63 -26.01 -1.83
CA VAL A 390 8.41 -25.46 -1.21
C VAL A 390 7.49 -25.00 -2.33
N GLN A 391 6.45 -25.78 -2.59
CA GLN A 391 5.53 -25.56 -3.72
C GLN A 391 4.36 -24.63 -3.38
N ASN A 392 4.01 -24.50 -2.10
CA ASN A 392 2.91 -23.64 -1.67
C ASN A 392 3.26 -22.15 -1.87
N ALA A 393 2.25 -21.38 -2.29
CA ALA A 393 2.33 -19.93 -2.31
C ALA A 393 2.62 -19.43 -0.88
N ILE A 394 3.63 -18.56 -0.74
CA ILE A 394 3.95 -17.92 0.54
C ILE A 394 2.96 -16.78 0.71
N LYS A 395 2.35 -16.69 1.89
CA LYS A 395 1.47 -15.57 2.23
C LYS A 395 2.29 -14.31 2.51
N PRO A 396 1.75 -13.10 2.25
CA PRO A 396 2.45 -11.83 2.52
C PRO A 396 3.01 -11.71 3.94
N LEU A 397 2.24 -12.09 4.96
CA LEU A 397 2.71 -12.05 6.36
C LEU A 397 3.97 -12.89 6.58
N GLU A 398 3.97 -14.13 6.10
CA GLU A 398 5.14 -15.03 6.20
C GLU A 398 6.35 -14.48 5.44
N HIS A 399 6.10 -13.90 4.27
CA HIS A 399 7.13 -13.25 3.48
C HIS A 399 7.75 -12.07 4.20
N TYR A 400 6.94 -11.19 4.80
CA TYR A 400 7.46 -10.01 5.52
C TYR A 400 8.29 -10.42 6.75
N LEU A 401 7.84 -11.43 7.52
CA LEU A 401 8.61 -11.99 8.63
C LEU A 401 9.96 -12.55 8.17
N TRP A 402 10.01 -13.20 7.00
CA TRP A 402 11.24 -13.69 6.40
C TRP A 402 12.13 -12.56 5.86
N TRP A 403 11.56 -11.59 5.15
CA TRP A 403 12.26 -10.54 4.41
C TRP A 403 13.16 -9.67 5.29
N PHE A 404 12.70 -9.35 6.49
CA PHE A 404 13.47 -8.52 7.41
C PHE A 404 14.52 -9.30 8.21
N ASN A 405 14.41 -10.64 8.29
CA ASN A 405 15.31 -11.51 9.06
C ASN A 405 16.33 -12.27 8.20
N GLN A 406 16.18 -12.27 6.87
CA GLN A 406 17.13 -12.93 5.98
C GLN A 406 18.46 -12.16 5.90
N SER A 407 19.55 -12.90 5.69
CA SER A 407 20.93 -12.37 5.53
C SER A 407 21.58 -12.80 4.22
N ARG A 408 20.76 -13.19 3.23
CA ARG A 408 21.22 -13.68 1.94
C ARG A 408 21.65 -12.52 1.05
N PHE A 409 22.58 -12.79 0.15
CA PHE A 409 22.87 -11.87 -0.94
C PHE A 409 21.80 -12.06 -2.01
N ASN A 410 21.05 -10.99 -2.29
CA ASN A 410 19.96 -10.99 -3.26
C ASN A 410 20.25 -9.94 -4.33
N PHE A 411 20.10 -10.35 -5.59
CA PHE A 411 20.29 -9.52 -6.76
C PHE A 411 19.12 -9.72 -7.73
N VAL A 412 18.96 -8.76 -8.63
CA VAL A 412 17.97 -8.80 -9.70
C VAL A 412 18.66 -8.49 -11.02
N ILE A 413 18.35 -9.27 -12.05
CA ILE A 413 18.72 -8.99 -13.42
C ILE A 413 17.65 -8.08 -14.01
N THR A 414 18.08 -6.93 -14.51
CA THR A 414 17.19 -5.90 -15.05
C THR A 414 17.56 -5.62 -16.51
N GLU A 415 16.55 -5.67 -17.38
CA GLU A 415 16.67 -5.22 -18.78
C GLU A 415 16.39 -3.74 -18.87
N ARG A 416 17.17 -3.04 -19.69
CA ARG A 416 17.06 -1.62 -19.96
C ARG A 416 16.72 -1.40 -21.42
N GLU A 417 15.63 -0.69 -21.68
CA GLU A 417 15.25 -0.24 -23.02
C GLU A 417 14.95 1.27 -22.98
N GLY A 418 15.95 2.08 -23.33
CA GLY A 418 15.88 3.53 -23.14
C GLY A 418 15.75 3.90 -21.67
N SER A 419 14.65 4.57 -21.30
CA SER A 419 14.33 4.89 -19.90
C SER A 419 13.53 3.79 -19.18
N ARG A 420 13.09 2.74 -19.90
CA ARG A 420 12.32 1.64 -19.29
C ARG A 420 13.25 0.62 -18.66
N GLN A 421 12.83 0.14 -17.50
CA GLN A 421 13.50 -0.94 -16.79
C GLN A 421 12.49 -2.02 -16.45
N SER A 422 12.84 -3.28 -16.68
CA SER A 422 12.03 -4.44 -16.33
C SER A 422 12.87 -5.50 -15.63
N GLN A 423 12.33 -6.07 -14.56
CA GLN A 423 12.96 -7.16 -13.83
C GLN A 423 12.77 -8.46 -14.61
N SER A 424 13.85 -9.20 -14.88
CA SER A 424 13.78 -10.50 -15.57
C SER A 424 13.85 -11.67 -14.61
N LEU A 425 14.77 -11.59 -13.64
CA LEU A 425 15.13 -12.73 -12.79
C LEU A 425 15.72 -12.25 -11.47
N TYR A 426 15.22 -12.83 -10.37
CA TYR A 426 15.86 -12.71 -9.07
C TYR A 426 16.86 -13.83 -8.88
N ILE A 427 18.03 -13.50 -8.34
CA ILE A 427 19.11 -14.45 -8.08
C ILE A 427 19.69 -14.21 -6.70
N TRP A 428 19.87 -15.27 -5.93
CA TRP A 428 20.36 -15.18 -4.57
C TRP A 428 21.39 -16.27 -4.27
N HIS A 429 22.29 -15.97 -3.35
CA HIS A 429 23.26 -16.94 -2.84
C HIS A 429 23.61 -16.65 -1.39
N ASN A 430 24.18 -17.66 -0.73
CA ASN A 430 24.71 -17.54 0.61
C ASN A 430 25.91 -18.47 0.80
N LEU A 431 26.73 -18.15 1.81
CA LEU A 431 27.91 -18.91 2.18
C LEU A 431 27.61 -19.75 3.42
N TYR A 432 28.01 -21.01 3.39
CA TYR A 432 27.88 -21.94 4.49
C TYR A 432 29.25 -22.43 4.95
N LYS A 433 29.57 -22.12 6.22
CA LYS A 433 30.82 -22.50 6.91
C LYS A 433 32.09 -22.15 6.12
N ASP A 434 32.06 -21.03 5.39
CA ASP A 434 33.16 -20.51 4.56
C ASP A 434 33.72 -21.49 3.52
N LYS A 435 32.95 -22.53 3.18
CA LYS A 435 33.41 -23.64 2.33
C LYS A 435 32.44 -24.01 1.23
N TYR A 436 31.15 -23.75 1.45
CA TYR A 436 30.11 -24.15 0.53
C TYR A 436 29.26 -22.95 0.15
N LEU A 437 29.07 -22.74 -1.14
CA LEU A 437 28.09 -21.80 -1.67
C LEU A 437 26.80 -22.55 -1.97
N TYR A 438 25.67 -21.89 -1.79
CA TYR A 438 24.39 -22.39 -2.25
C TYR A 438 23.50 -21.22 -2.59
N GLY A 439 22.57 -21.43 -3.51
CA GLY A 439 21.74 -20.36 -4.03
C GLY A 439 20.73 -20.86 -5.03
N GLY A 440 20.03 -19.91 -5.62
CA GLY A 440 19.06 -20.20 -6.65
C GLY A 440 18.60 -18.93 -7.34
N TRP A 441 17.73 -19.12 -8.31
CA TRP A 441 17.11 -18.04 -9.04
C TRP A 441 15.68 -18.42 -9.41
N PHE A 442 14.88 -17.41 -9.72
CA PHE A 442 13.53 -17.59 -10.25
C PHE A 442 13.17 -16.41 -11.15
N SER A 443 12.32 -16.68 -12.14
CA SER A 443 11.94 -15.68 -13.14
C SER A 443 10.94 -14.69 -12.57
N CYS A 444 10.99 -13.43 -13.03
CA CYS A 444 9.96 -12.43 -12.75
C CYS A 444 8.76 -12.56 -13.69
N ASN A 445 8.94 -13.25 -14.83
CA ASN A 445 7.92 -13.44 -15.87
C ASN A 445 7.73 -14.93 -16.19
N GLN A 446 6.65 -15.31 -16.88
CA GLN A 446 6.40 -16.72 -17.21
C GLN A 446 7.47 -17.30 -18.14
N ASP A 447 7.98 -16.51 -19.09
CA ASP A 447 8.95 -16.95 -20.09
C ASP A 447 10.30 -16.28 -19.88
N LEU A 448 11.23 -16.97 -19.20
CA LEU A 448 12.62 -16.53 -19.11
C LEU A 448 13.40 -16.98 -20.33
N SER A 449 14.09 -16.05 -20.99
CA SER A 449 14.96 -16.40 -22.11
C SER A 449 16.19 -17.20 -21.65
N LEU A 450 16.56 -18.25 -22.40
CA LEU A 450 17.75 -19.06 -22.13
C LEU A 450 19.04 -18.21 -22.04
N PRO A 451 19.28 -17.21 -22.93
CA PRO A 451 20.46 -16.37 -22.82
C PRO A 451 20.55 -15.60 -21.50
N ILE A 452 19.42 -15.06 -21.00
CA ILE A 452 19.42 -14.34 -19.72
C ILE A 452 19.74 -15.30 -18.56
N ALA A 453 19.13 -16.48 -18.53
CA ALA A 453 19.41 -17.48 -17.49
C ALA A 453 20.89 -17.93 -17.49
N MET A 454 21.46 -18.11 -18.69
CA MET A 454 22.87 -18.46 -18.86
C MET A 454 23.81 -17.36 -18.34
N ILE A 455 23.60 -16.12 -18.77
CA ILE A 455 24.44 -14.98 -18.37
C ILE A 455 24.31 -14.75 -16.86
N ALA A 456 23.10 -14.86 -16.29
CA ALA A 456 22.87 -14.69 -14.86
C ALA A 456 23.60 -15.75 -14.02
N LEU A 457 23.52 -17.03 -14.41
CA LEU A 457 24.21 -18.10 -13.70
C LEU A 457 25.73 -17.99 -13.85
N GLN A 458 26.22 -17.69 -15.06
CA GLN A 458 27.65 -17.47 -15.28
C GLN A 458 28.17 -16.32 -14.40
N TRP A 459 27.48 -15.18 -14.41
CA TRP A 459 27.80 -14.05 -13.55
C TRP A 459 27.82 -14.46 -12.07
N GLN A 460 26.81 -15.20 -11.60
CA GLN A 460 26.75 -15.64 -10.19
C GLN A 460 27.95 -16.49 -9.80
N LEU A 461 28.36 -17.44 -10.65
CA LEU A 461 29.53 -18.29 -10.41
C LEU A 461 30.83 -17.47 -10.39
N GLU A 462 31.01 -16.56 -11.36
CA GLU A 462 32.20 -15.70 -11.45
C GLU A 462 32.29 -14.72 -10.26
N PHE A 463 31.17 -14.07 -9.93
CA PHE A 463 31.06 -13.15 -8.79
C PHE A 463 31.41 -13.85 -7.46
N CYS A 464 30.91 -15.07 -7.27
CA CYS A 464 31.19 -15.83 -6.07
C CYS A 464 32.61 -16.41 -6.06
N LYS A 465 33.15 -16.84 -7.21
CA LYS A 465 34.54 -17.31 -7.32
C LYS A 465 35.53 -16.19 -7.00
N ALA A 466 35.24 -14.95 -7.39
CA ALA A 466 36.11 -13.81 -7.09
C ALA A 466 36.22 -13.54 -5.58
N SER A 467 35.14 -13.74 -4.83
CA SER A 467 35.10 -13.53 -3.37
C SER A 467 35.47 -14.78 -2.56
N HIS A 468 35.15 -15.97 -3.06
CA HIS A 468 35.32 -17.25 -2.38
C HIS A 468 35.89 -18.30 -3.35
N PRO A 469 37.17 -18.18 -3.75
CA PRO A 469 37.75 -18.94 -4.86
C PRO A 469 37.82 -20.46 -4.64
N ASN A 470 37.71 -20.91 -3.39
CA ASN A 470 37.78 -22.32 -3.02
C ASN A 470 36.43 -22.90 -2.56
N ALA A 471 35.35 -22.11 -2.56
CA ALA A 471 34.06 -22.59 -2.10
C ALA A 471 33.38 -23.45 -3.17
N ILE A 472 32.93 -24.64 -2.79
CA ILE A 472 32.20 -25.55 -3.68
C ILE A 472 30.73 -25.12 -3.69
N TRP A 473 30.14 -24.94 -4.87
CA TRP A 473 28.71 -24.68 -4.99
C TRP A 473 27.93 -25.97 -4.83
N LEU A 474 26.90 -25.97 -3.99
CA LEU A 474 25.99 -27.08 -3.77
C LEU A 474 24.58 -26.66 -4.20
N ALA A 475 23.91 -27.49 -4.99
CA ALA A 475 22.55 -27.23 -5.45
C ALA A 475 21.72 -28.52 -5.54
N VAL A 476 20.40 -28.34 -5.46
CA VAL A 476 19.41 -29.38 -5.74
C VAL A 476 18.54 -28.92 -6.91
N ILE A 477 18.32 -29.82 -7.88
CA ILE A 477 17.55 -29.50 -9.09
C ILE A 477 16.52 -30.60 -9.32
N HIS A 478 15.24 -30.24 -9.45
CA HIS A 478 14.19 -31.21 -9.72
C HIS A 478 14.48 -31.96 -11.04
N LYS A 479 14.33 -33.28 -11.05
CA LYS A 479 14.67 -34.15 -12.21
C LYS A 479 13.90 -33.77 -13.47
N ASP A 480 12.64 -33.37 -13.32
CA ASP A 480 11.79 -32.95 -14.45
C ASP A 480 12.11 -31.55 -14.99
N ASN A 481 12.95 -30.77 -14.31
CA ASN A 481 13.36 -29.46 -14.80
C ASN A 481 14.49 -29.58 -15.83
N LYS A 482 14.17 -30.11 -17.01
CA LYS A 482 15.15 -30.37 -18.09
C LYS A 482 15.98 -29.13 -18.44
N PHE A 483 15.35 -27.95 -18.44
CA PHE A 483 16.01 -26.68 -18.70
C PHE A 483 17.12 -26.39 -17.68
N VAL A 484 16.80 -26.41 -16.38
CA VAL A 484 17.77 -26.09 -15.33
C VAL A 484 18.86 -27.16 -15.22
N ASN A 485 18.52 -28.44 -15.42
CA ASN A 485 19.52 -29.53 -15.45
C ASN A 485 20.51 -29.36 -16.60
N LEU A 486 20.03 -29.05 -17.81
CA LEU A 486 20.90 -28.82 -18.98
C LEU A 486 21.79 -27.58 -18.76
N LEU A 487 21.22 -26.49 -18.26
CA LEU A 487 21.95 -25.26 -17.97
C LEU A 487 23.09 -25.50 -16.97
N ASN A 488 22.81 -26.18 -15.85
CA ASN A 488 23.83 -26.46 -14.83
C ASN A 488 24.92 -27.41 -15.37
N SER A 489 24.54 -28.44 -16.13
CA SER A 489 25.52 -29.33 -16.78
C SER A 489 26.43 -28.56 -17.74
N TYR A 490 25.89 -27.61 -18.51
CA TYR A 490 26.68 -26.75 -19.40
C TYR A 490 27.65 -25.86 -18.63
N MET A 491 27.26 -25.37 -17.44
CA MET A 491 28.14 -24.61 -16.54
C MET A 491 29.15 -25.48 -15.77
N GLY A 492 29.16 -26.80 -16.00
CA GLY A 492 30.11 -27.74 -15.41
C GLY A 492 29.74 -28.23 -14.02
N PHE A 493 28.47 -28.16 -13.63
CA PHE A 493 27.98 -28.88 -12.45
C PHE A 493 28.02 -30.40 -12.69
N VAL A 494 28.43 -31.15 -11.67
CA VAL A 494 28.49 -32.61 -11.67
C VAL A 494 27.67 -33.20 -10.53
N ALA A 495 27.25 -34.47 -10.65
CA ALA A 495 26.53 -35.15 -9.57
C ALA A 495 27.42 -35.30 -8.32
N ILE A 496 26.84 -35.02 -7.15
CA ILE A 496 27.54 -35.19 -5.88
C ILE A 496 27.65 -36.69 -5.56
N PRO A 497 28.86 -37.21 -5.26
CA PRO A 497 29.01 -38.61 -4.86
C PRO A 497 28.21 -38.91 -3.59
N ILE A 498 27.41 -39.98 -3.63
CA ILE A 498 26.60 -40.43 -2.49
C ILE A 498 27.53 -40.70 -1.29
N HIS A 499 27.09 -40.30 -0.09
CA HIS A 499 27.85 -40.40 1.17
C HIS A 499 29.09 -39.50 1.30
N SER A 500 29.42 -38.69 0.30
CA SER A 500 30.44 -37.64 0.44
C SER A 500 30.06 -36.62 1.52
N LYS A 501 31.04 -35.80 1.93
CA LYS A 501 30.80 -34.71 2.87
C LYS A 501 29.85 -33.67 2.28
N GLU A 502 30.04 -33.36 1.01
CA GLU A 502 29.25 -32.44 0.19
C GLU A 502 27.80 -32.90 0.11
N TYR A 503 27.57 -34.22 -0.03
CA TYR A 503 26.21 -34.80 -0.03
C TYR A 503 25.48 -34.53 1.28
N LYS A 504 26.15 -34.82 2.42
CA LYS A 504 25.57 -34.59 3.76
C LYS A 504 25.30 -33.11 4.01
N VAL A 505 26.20 -32.22 3.58
CA VAL A 505 26.00 -30.77 3.69
C VAL A 505 24.82 -30.32 2.84
N THR A 506 24.70 -30.84 1.61
CA THR A 506 23.57 -30.51 0.72
C THR A 506 22.24 -30.93 1.33
N GLN A 507 22.16 -32.11 1.97
CA GLN A 507 20.95 -32.53 2.71
C GLN A 507 20.61 -31.61 3.89
N GLN A 508 21.61 -31.03 4.57
CA GLN A 508 21.38 -30.06 5.65
C GLN A 508 20.87 -28.72 5.12
N LEU A 509 21.38 -28.28 3.97
CA LEU A 509 20.99 -27.02 3.34
C LEU A 509 19.62 -27.10 2.67
N PHE A 510 19.27 -28.27 2.14
CA PHE A 510 18.02 -28.55 1.44
C PHE A 510 17.28 -29.74 2.07
N PRO A 511 16.79 -29.62 3.32
CA PRO A 511 16.21 -30.74 4.06
C PRO A 511 14.90 -31.27 3.46
N LEU A 512 14.28 -30.50 2.56
CA LEU A 512 13.04 -30.85 1.86
C LEU A 512 13.29 -31.45 0.46
N ALA A 513 14.56 -31.57 0.02
CA ALA A 513 14.87 -32.22 -1.24
C ALA A 513 14.87 -33.74 -1.06
N ASP A 514 13.98 -34.42 -1.79
CA ASP A 514 13.82 -35.86 -1.77
C ASP A 514 14.44 -36.52 -3.02
N GLU A 515 14.04 -37.77 -3.28
CA GLU A 515 14.50 -38.55 -4.44
C GLU A 515 14.11 -37.96 -5.79
N GLN A 516 13.24 -36.96 -5.85
CA GLN A 516 12.86 -36.27 -7.08
C GLN A 516 13.90 -35.21 -7.51
N PHE A 517 14.90 -34.95 -6.67
CA PHE A 517 15.94 -33.96 -6.93
C PHE A 517 17.29 -34.61 -7.25
N ASN A 518 18.00 -33.98 -8.19
CA ASN A 518 19.41 -34.23 -8.45
C ASN A 518 20.25 -33.36 -7.51
N PHE A 519 21.21 -33.99 -6.83
CA PHE A 519 22.19 -33.32 -5.97
C PHE A 519 23.43 -33.06 -6.80
N VAL A 520 23.74 -31.78 -7.06
CA VAL A 520 24.83 -31.39 -7.95
C VAL A 520 25.77 -30.41 -7.27
N MET A 521 27.04 -30.45 -7.66
CA MET A 521 28.06 -29.52 -7.19
C MET A 521 28.87 -28.91 -8.34
N TRP A 522 29.39 -27.72 -8.10
CA TRP A 522 30.36 -27.05 -8.97
C TRP A 522 31.60 -26.70 -8.16
N ASP A 523 32.75 -27.21 -8.59
CA ASP A 523 34.03 -26.96 -7.95
C ASP A 523 34.84 -25.96 -8.81
N PRO A 524 35.14 -24.76 -8.30
CA PRO A 524 35.88 -23.73 -9.04
C PRO A 524 37.28 -24.15 -9.48
N ASN A 525 37.86 -25.20 -8.87
CA ASN A 525 39.20 -25.72 -9.14
C ASN A 525 39.21 -26.95 -10.08
N ALA A 526 38.05 -27.52 -10.39
CA ALA A 526 37.92 -28.67 -11.29
C ALA A 526 37.69 -28.28 -12.77
N GLN A 527 37.59 -26.97 -13.04
CA GLN A 527 37.28 -26.41 -14.37
C GLN A 527 38.51 -25.95 -15.13
#